data_AF-A0A3C0V8L3-F1
#
_entry.id   AF-A0A3C0V8L3-F1
#
_cell.length_a   1.000
_cell.length_b   1.000
_cell.length_c   1.000
_cell.angle_alpha   90.00
_cell.angle_beta   90.00
_cell.angle_gamma   90.00
#
_symmetry.space_group_name_H-M   'P 1'
#
loop_
_entity.id
_entity.type
_entity.pdbx_description
1 polymer ?
#
loop_
_entity_poly.entity_id
_entity_poly.type
_entity_poly.pdbx_seq_one_letter_code
_entity_poly.pdbx_strand_id
1 'polypeptide(L)'
;MVVAVGAGAGAEKAPELRVPRFRDVAAAAGVSFHHLRGSVTKEYIVETKGGGCAVFDFNGDGREDLYFINGSTFELLASGKGPGNKLYRNEGGWRFTEVGEAAGVADRGWGIAAAAADYDGDGRIDLFITNWGPNKLFRNRGDGTFEDVTDRAGVGHAGFGAGAVWVDMDRDGHLDLYVANYLKFDPATAPRRGDSRSCHLHGIPILVGPVGLPKEHDIFYHNNGDGTFSDWSE
;
A
#
# COMPACT_ATOMS: atom_id res chain seq x y z
N MET A 1 6.51 -27.88 58.59
CA MET A 1 7.94 -28.24 58.50
C MET A 1 8.02 -29.68 58.03
N VAL A 2 8.27 -29.88 56.74
CA VAL A 2 8.63 -31.19 56.17
C VAL A 2 9.88 -30.93 55.33
N VAL A 3 10.90 -31.75 55.60
CA VAL A 3 12.27 -31.67 55.11
C VAL A 3 12.36 -32.30 53.71
N ALA A 4 13.15 -31.70 52.82
CA ALA A 4 13.53 -32.24 51.52
C ALA A 4 14.88 -32.97 51.59
N VAL A 5 15.00 -34.12 50.91
CA VAL A 5 16.23 -34.75 50.40
C VAL A 5 15.80 -35.69 49.25
N GLY A 6 16.36 -35.75 48.04
CA GLY A 6 17.45 -35.03 47.39
C GLY A 6 17.75 -35.63 45.99
N ALA A 7 18.58 -34.89 45.26
CA ALA A 7 19.50 -35.28 44.18
C ALA A 7 18.96 -35.93 42.88
N GLY A 8 18.93 -35.12 41.81
CA GLY A 8 18.84 -35.55 40.42
C GLY A 8 18.79 -34.36 39.47
N ALA A 9 19.74 -33.42 39.60
CA ALA A 9 19.82 -32.28 38.68
C ALA A 9 20.43 -32.73 37.34
N GLY A 10 19.63 -33.40 36.52
CA GLY A 10 19.81 -33.34 35.08
C GLY A 10 19.35 -31.96 34.63
N ALA A 11 20.27 -31.05 34.36
CA ALA A 11 19.92 -29.78 33.75
C ALA A 11 19.33 -30.07 32.36
N GLU A 12 18.02 -30.02 32.23
CA GLU A 12 17.36 -29.96 30.92
C GLU A 12 17.94 -28.73 30.20
N LYS A 13 18.69 -28.99 29.12
CA LYS A 13 19.17 -27.93 28.24
C LYS A 13 17.94 -27.17 27.74
N ALA A 14 17.87 -25.88 28.04
CA ALA A 14 16.84 -25.02 27.48
C ALA A 14 16.78 -25.23 25.96
N PRO A 15 15.58 -25.35 25.35
CA PRO A 15 15.48 -25.61 23.92
C PRO A 15 16.25 -24.53 23.15
N GLU A 16 17.18 -24.97 22.30
CA GLU A 16 17.91 -24.05 21.43
C GLU A 16 16.91 -23.28 20.57
N LEU A 17 16.89 -21.96 20.74
CA LEU A 17 16.09 -21.07 19.91
C LEU A 17 16.54 -21.23 18.46
N ARG A 18 15.70 -21.90 17.65
CA ARG A 18 15.89 -21.96 16.20
C ARG A 18 15.55 -20.60 15.61
N VAL A 19 16.58 -19.78 15.42
CA VAL A 19 16.45 -18.48 14.75
C VAL A 19 16.09 -18.72 13.28
N PRO A 20 14.96 -18.19 12.78
CA PRO A 20 14.61 -18.27 11.36
C PRO A 20 15.73 -17.67 10.50
N ARG A 21 16.06 -18.34 9.39
CA ARG A 21 16.98 -17.81 8.38
C ARG A 21 16.18 -17.39 7.16
N PHE A 22 16.42 -16.16 6.71
CA PHE A 22 15.84 -15.62 5.49
C PHE A 22 16.87 -15.68 4.37
N ARG A 23 16.41 -15.94 3.15
CA ARG A 23 17.19 -15.89 1.91
C ARG A 23 16.38 -15.09 0.90
N ASP A 24 17.05 -14.18 0.21
CA ASP A 24 16.46 -13.52 -0.95
C ASP A 24 16.27 -14.54 -2.10
N VAL A 25 15.05 -14.61 -2.60
CA VAL A 25 14.65 -15.45 -3.73
C VAL A 25 14.03 -14.66 -4.87
N ALA A 26 13.92 -13.32 -4.78
CA ALA A 26 13.12 -12.51 -5.69
C ALA A 26 13.53 -12.72 -7.16
N ALA A 27 14.83 -12.55 -7.46
CA ALA A 27 15.34 -12.75 -8.81
C ALA A 27 15.16 -14.20 -9.32
N ALA A 28 15.37 -15.19 -8.45
CA ALA A 28 15.18 -16.60 -8.81
C ALA A 28 13.70 -16.94 -9.04
N ALA A 29 12.80 -16.20 -8.39
CA ALA A 29 11.36 -16.33 -8.50
C ALA A 29 10.77 -15.54 -9.67
N GLY A 30 11.56 -14.74 -10.39
CA GLY A 30 11.06 -13.88 -11.48
C GLY A 30 10.45 -12.55 -11.01
N VAL A 31 10.63 -12.18 -9.74
CA VAL A 31 10.19 -10.90 -9.18
C VAL A 31 11.33 -9.88 -9.30
N SER A 32 11.12 -8.83 -10.09
CA SER A 32 12.09 -7.75 -10.31
C SER A 32 11.42 -6.40 -10.21
N PHE A 33 11.27 -5.91 -8.98
CA PHE A 33 10.63 -4.62 -8.69
C PHE A 33 11.66 -3.56 -8.28
N HIS A 34 11.63 -2.41 -8.94
CA HIS A 34 12.41 -1.24 -8.55
C HIS A 34 11.46 -0.14 -8.07
N HIS A 35 11.49 0.12 -6.75
CA HIS A 35 10.72 1.20 -6.16
C HIS A 35 11.38 2.55 -6.44
N LEU A 36 10.67 3.44 -7.12
CA LEU A 36 11.09 4.80 -7.39
C LEU A 36 10.14 5.77 -6.69
N ARG A 37 10.70 6.70 -5.90
CA ARG A 37 9.92 7.72 -5.18
C ARG A 37 10.77 8.95 -4.94
N GLY A 38 10.35 10.05 -5.52
CA GLY A 38 11.03 11.34 -5.40
C GLY A 38 12.50 11.30 -5.86
N SER A 39 13.17 12.39 -5.54
CA SER A 39 14.59 12.61 -5.66
C SER A 39 15.42 11.71 -4.73
N VAL A 40 16.70 11.53 -5.06
CA VAL A 40 17.65 10.80 -4.21
C VAL A 40 17.89 11.48 -2.85
N THR A 41 17.73 12.79 -2.76
CA THR A 41 17.96 13.58 -1.54
C THR A 41 16.73 13.70 -0.65
N LYS A 42 15.53 13.38 -1.15
CA LYS A 42 14.26 13.46 -0.42
C LYS A 42 14.05 14.87 0.14
N GLU A 43 13.84 15.79 -0.79
CA GLU A 43 13.62 17.22 -0.54
C GLU A 43 12.32 17.47 0.24
N TYR A 44 11.29 16.64 0.04
CA TYR A 44 9.95 16.82 0.59
C TYR A 44 9.45 15.58 1.32
N ILE A 45 8.56 15.80 2.29
CA ILE A 45 7.96 14.73 3.10
C ILE A 45 7.22 13.67 2.26
N VAL A 46 6.56 14.09 1.16
CA VAL A 46 5.84 13.18 0.25
C VAL A 46 6.76 12.12 -0.38
N GLU A 47 8.04 12.43 -0.52
CA GLU A 47 9.04 11.53 -1.10
C GLU A 47 9.46 10.40 -0.15
N THR A 48 9.02 10.43 1.11
CA THR A 48 9.39 9.44 2.14
C THR A 48 8.28 8.52 2.60
N LYS A 49 7.07 8.66 2.04
CA LYS A 49 5.90 7.86 2.42
C LYS A 49 5.43 7.03 1.24
N GLY A 50 5.15 5.75 1.46
CA GLY A 50 4.58 4.81 0.49
C GLY A 50 5.40 3.54 0.29
N GLY A 51 5.01 2.74 -0.70
CA GLY A 51 5.65 1.45 -1.02
C GLY A 51 4.89 0.22 -0.53
N GLY A 52 3.58 0.32 -0.30
CA GLY A 52 2.75 -0.82 0.09
C GLY A 52 2.68 -1.94 -0.94
N CYS A 53 2.04 -3.05 -0.53
CA CYS A 53 1.76 -4.18 -1.40
C CYS A 53 0.41 -4.81 -1.03
N ALA A 54 -0.16 -5.55 -1.97
CA ALA A 54 -1.27 -6.46 -1.72
C ALA A 54 -0.88 -7.87 -2.19
N VAL A 55 -1.45 -8.88 -1.53
CA VAL A 55 -1.30 -10.30 -1.87
C VAL A 55 -2.71 -10.87 -1.95
N PHE A 56 -3.08 -11.38 -3.12
CA PHE A 56 -4.42 -11.87 -3.41
C PHE A 56 -4.39 -12.75 -4.67
N ASP A 57 -5.31 -13.70 -4.79
CA ASP A 57 -5.55 -14.50 -6.01
C ASP A 57 -6.40 -13.66 -6.99
N PHE A 58 -5.78 -13.03 -7.99
CA PHE A 58 -6.51 -12.14 -8.90
C PHE A 58 -7.23 -12.87 -10.03
N ASN A 59 -6.84 -14.11 -10.33
CA ASN A 59 -7.35 -14.86 -11.47
C ASN A 59 -8.16 -16.12 -11.07
N GLY A 60 -8.33 -16.36 -9.77
CA GLY A 60 -9.10 -17.47 -9.21
C GLY A 60 -8.42 -18.83 -9.38
N ASP A 61 -7.10 -18.86 -9.57
CA ASP A 61 -6.37 -20.11 -9.82
C ASP A 61 -5.90 -20.83 -8.54
N GLY A 62 -6.26 -20.27 -7.38
CA GLY A 62 -5.94 -20.77 -6.04
C GLY A 62 -4.53 -20.43 -5.58
N ARG A 63 -3.80 -19.57 -6.29
CA ARG A 63 -2.46 -19.12 -5.91
C ARG A 63 -2.47 -17.61 -5.67
N GLU A 64 -1.83 -17.23 -4.58
CA GLU A 64 -1.66 -15.82 -4.24
C GLU A 64 -0.68 -15.12 -5.19
N ASP A 65 -1.12 -14.02 -5.78
CA ASP A 65 -0.34 -13.13 -6.63
C ASP A 65 0.20 -11.94 -5.83
N LEU A 66 1.17 -11.22 -6.39
CA LEU A 66 1.81 -10.09 -5.70
C LEU A 66 1.56 -8.78 -6.44
N TYR A 67 1.03 -7.78 -5.74
CA TYR A 67 0.89 -6.44 -6.25
C TYR A 67 1.78 -5.46 -5.48
N PHE A 68 2.67 -4.75 -6.18
CA PHE A 68 3.59 -3.78 -5.60
C PHE A 68 3.23 -2.35 -6.03
N ILE A 69 3.12 -1.48 -5.04
CA ILE A 69 2.92 -0.05 -5.24
C ILE A 69 4.24 0.66 -5.50
N ASN A 70 4.29 1.42 -6.58
CA ASN A 70 5.39 2.30 -6.91
C ASN A 70 5.07 3.76 -6.55
N GLY A 71 6.11 4.57 -6.43
CA GLY A 71 5.96 6.02 -6.36
C GLY A 71 6.20 6.64 -7.74
N SER A 72 6.50 7.93 -7.74
CA SER A 72 6.95 8.67 -8.91
C SER A 72 7.98 9.73 -8.52
N THR A 73 8.51 10.47 -9.49
CA THR A 73 9.12 11.79 -9.23
C THR A 73 8.14 12.88 -9.66
N PHE A 74 8.35 14.14 -9.27
CA PHE A 74 7.48 15.23 -9.71
C PHE A 74 7.47 15.36 -11.24
N GLU A 75 8.61 15.17 -11.89
CA GLU A 75 8.74 15.20 -13.35
C GLU A 75 8.02 14.04 -14.03
N LEU A 76 8.18 12.81 -13.52
CA LEU A 76 7.53 11.63 -14.10
C LEU A 76 6.02 11.65 -13.86
N LEU A 77 5.57 12.13 -12.70
CA LEU A 77 4.16 12.33 -12.41
C LEU A 77 3.55 13.37 -13.37
N ALA A 78 4.18 14.53 -13.51
CA ALA A 78 3.69 15.61 -14.38
C ALA A 78 3.66 15.20 -15.87
N SER A 79 4.55 14.31 -16.30
CA SER A 79 4.59 13.81 -17.67
C SER A 79 3.73 12.55 -17.90
N GLY A 80 3.09 12.01 -16.86
CA GLY A 80 2.32 10.75 -16.94
C GLY A 80 3.19 9.51 -17.19
N LYS A 81 4.49 9.61 -16.98
CA LYS A 81 5.49 8.55 -17.24
C LYS A 81 6.03 7.94 -15.96
N GLY A 82 5.23 7.93 -14.90
CA GLY A 82 5.55 7.21 -13.67
C GLY A 82 5.92 5.74 -13.95
N PRO A 83 6.73 5.12 -13.10
CA PRO A 83 7.25 3.76 -13.31
C PRO A 83 6.18 2.67 -13.33
N GLY A 84 4.97 2.98 -12.86
CA GLY A 84 3.86 2.04 -12.79
C GLY A 84 3.97 1.11 -11.59
N ASN A 85 2.82 0.78 -11.01
CA ASN A 85 2.67 -0.35 -10.11
C ASN A 85 2.87 -1.68 -10.88
N LYS A 86 3.11 -2.76 -10.15
CA LYS A 86 3.43 -4.07 -10.73
C LYS A 86 2.56 -5.18 -10.15
N LEU A 87 1.89 -5.93 -11.01
CA LEU A 87 1.18 -7.16 -10.66
C LEU A 87 1.99 -8.35 -11.16
N TYR A 88 2.30 -9.27 -10.26
CA TYR A 88 3.04 -10.49 -10.54
C TYR A 88 2.13 -11.70 -10.36
N ARG A 89 1.77 -12.33 -11.48
CA ARG A 89 1.00 -13.58 -11.49
C ARG A 89 1.86 -14.75 -11.02
N ASN A 90 1.36 -15.54 -10.09
CA ASN A 90 1.98 -16.73 -9.56
C ASN A 90 1.77 -17.93 -10.48
N GLU A 91 2.84 -18.37 -11.13
CA GLU A 91 2.84 -19.53 -12.04
C GLU A 91 2.99 -20.86 -11.28
N GLY A 92 3.05 -20.82 -9.95
CA GLY A 92 3.38 -21.95 -9.09
C GLY A 92 4.89 -22.20 -8.97
N GLY A 93 5.26 -23.02 -7.99
CA GLY A 93 6.67 -23.42 -7.79
C GLY A 93 7.62 -22.24 -7.52
N TRP A 94 7.12 -21.17 -6.88
CA TRP A 94 7.86 -19.92 -6.63
C TRP A 94 8.32 -19.22 -7.91
N ARG A 95 7.51 -19.26 -8.98
CA ARG A 95 7.75 -18.49 -10.21
C ARG A 95 6.65 -17.48 -10.43
N PHE A 96 7.02 -16.28 -10.86
CA PHE A 96 6.12 -15.17 -11.08
C PHE A 96 6.35 -14.51 -12.43
N THR A 97 5.27 -14.04 -13.06
CA THR A 97 5.28 -13.27 -14.30
C THR A 97 4.66 -11.90 -14.07
N GLU A 98 5.36 -10.82 -14.44
CA GLU A 98 4.80 -9.46 -14.36
C GLU A 98 3.76 -9.24 -15.46
N VAL A 99 2.54 -8.83 -15.07
CA VAL A 99 1.37 -8.71 -15.95
C VAL A 99 0.59 -7.40 -15.72
N GLY A 100 1.10 -6.45 -14.94
CA GLY A 100 0.36 -5.26 -14.50
C GLY A 100 -0.16 -4.37 -15.65
N GLU A 101 0.62 -4.19 -16.71
CA GLU A 101 0.16 -3.44 -17.90
C GLU A 101 -0.95 -4.20 -18.64
N ALA A 102 -0.76 -5.51 -18.85
CA ALA A 102 -1.72 -6.36 -19.55
C ALA A 102 -3.03 -6.52 -18.79
N ALA A 103 -2.96 -6.57 -17.45
CA ALA A 103 -4.09 -6.62 -16.55
C ALA A 103 -4.78 -5.25 -16.35
N GLY A 104 -4.16 -4.14 -16.80
CA GLY A 104 -4.73 -2.80 -16.69
C GLY A 104 -4.57 -2.12 -15.32
N VAL A 105 -3.68 -2.62 -14.45
CA VAL A 105 -3.46 -2.12 -13.08
C VAL A 105 -2.10 -1.45 -12.89
N ALA A 106 -1.35 -1.17 -13.96
CA ALA A 106 -0.10 -0.43 -13.89
C ALA A 106 -0.31 1.09 -13.66
N ASP A 107 -0.96 1.46 -12.55
CA ASP A 107 -1.16 2.87 -12.17
C ASP A 107 0.20 3.57 -12.04
N ARG A 108 0.34 4.70 -12.74
CA ARG A 108 1.57 5.50 -12.86
C ARG A 108 1.54 6.74 -11.95
N GLY A 109 0.54 6.83 -11.06
CA GLY A 109 0.45 7.84 -10.02
C GLY A 109 1.56 7.75 -8.98
N TRP A 110 1.47 8.63 -7.97
CA TRP A 110 2.36 8.60 -6.81
C TRP A 110 1.77 7.70 -5.72
N GLY A 111 1.82 6.39 -5.96
CA GLY A 111 1.17 5.38 -5.11
C GLY A 111 1.72 5.33 -3.70
N ILE A 112 0.87 4.98 -2.74
CA ILE A 112 1.21 4.86 -1.31
C ILE A 112 0.90 3.45 -0.80
N ALA A 113 -0.35 3.01 -0.88
CA ALA A 113 -0.82 1.73 -0.35
C ALA A 113 -1.81 1.05 -1.31
N ALA A 114 -2.03 -0.25 -1.07
CA ALA A 114 -3.02 -1.06 -1.76
C ALA A 114 -3.91 -1.75 -0.72
N ALA A 115 -5.19 -1.91 -1.05
CA ALA A 115 -6.15 -2.70 -0.29
C ALA A 115 -6.97 -3.54 -1.27
N ALA A 116 -6.98 -4.86 -1.08
CA ALA A 116 -7.65 -5.80 -1.98
C ALA A 116 -8.84 -6.45 -1.25
N ALA A 117 -10.01 -6.46 -1.88
CA ALA A 117 -11.22 -7.12 -1.41
C ALA A 117 -12.23 -7.23 -2.55
N ASP A 118 -13.20 -8.15 -2.42
CA ASP A 118 -14.38 -8.24 -3.28
C ASP A 118 -15.41 -7.20 -2.82
N TYR A 119 -15.36 -5.98 -3.38
CA TYR A 119 -16.16 -4.86 -2.85
C TYR A 119 -17.60 -4.87 -3.36
N ASP A 120 -17.85 -5.54 -4.50
CA ASP A 120 -19.17 -5.63 -5.12
C ASP A 120 -19.86 -6.99 -4.91
N GLY A 121 -19.19 -7.92 -4.23
CA GLY A 121 -19.73 -9.22 -3.83
C GLY A 121 -19.85 -10.21 -4.99
N ASP A 122 -19.09 -10.01 -6.07
CA ASP A 122 -19.16 -10.85 -7.27
C ASP A 122 -18.21 -12.06 -7.26
N GLY A 123 -17.53 -12.26 -6.13
CA GLY A 123 -16.63 -13.38 -5.87
C GLY A 123 -15.22 -13.17 -6.41
N ARG A 124 -14.88 -11.97 -6.90
CA ARG A 124 -13.57 -11.65 -7.46
C ARG A 124 -12.93 -10.53 -6.65
N ILE A 125 -11.64 -10.68 -6.36
CA ILE A 125 -10.93 -9.68 -5.57
C ILE A 125 -10.60 -8.47 -6.45
N ASP A 126 -11.11 -7.30 -6.03
CA ASP A 126 -10.83 -5.99 -6.58
C ASP A 126 -9.66 -5.31 -5.86
N LEU A 127 -9.22 -4.18 -6.40
CA LEU A 127 -8.01 -3.51 -5.95
C LEU A 127 -8.20 -2.00 -5.80
N PHE A 128 -8.09 -1.51 -4.57
CA PHE A 128 -8.05 -0.08 -4.27
C PHE A 128 -6.61 0.38 -3.99
N ILE A 129 -6.28 1.57 -4.46
CA ILE A 129 -4.95 2.19 -4.35
C ILE A 129 -5.08 3.58 -3.80
N THR A 130 -4.30 3.88 -2.76
CA THR A 130 -4.14 5.26 -2.30
C THR A 130 -2.94 5.93 -2.97
N ASN A 131 -3.11 7.20 -3.33
CA ASN A 131 -2.09 8.01 -3.98
C ASN A 131 -1.78 9.29 -3.17
N TRP A 132 -0.64 9.93 -3.46
CA TRP A 132 -0.59 11.38 -3.44
C TRP A 132 -1.09 11.90 -4.79
N GLY A 133 -2.32 12.39 -4.81
CA GLY A 133 -3.14 12.56 -6.02
C GLY A 133 -4.40 11.68 -5.95
N PRO A 134 -5.13 11.54 -7.08
CA PRO A 134 -6.36 10.75 -7.12
C PRO A 134 -6.12 9.28 -6.74
N ASN A 135 -6.87 8.77 -5.77
CA ASN A 135 -6.95 7.34 -5.49
C ASN A 135 -7.52 6.57 -6.70
N LYS A 136 -7.36 5.24 -6.71
CA LYS A 136 -7.85 4.38 -7.78
C LYS A 136 -8.59 3.16 -7.25
N LEU A 137 -9.72 2.82 -7.88
CA LEU A 137 -10.43 1.56 -7.68
C LEU A 137 -10.48 0.79 -9.00
N PHE A 138 -9.92 -0.42 -8.98
CA PHE A 138 -9.87 -1.33 -10.10
C PHE A 138 -10.79 -2.52 -9.82
N ARG A 139 -11.86 -2.66 -10.62
CA ARG A 139 -12.78 -3.80 -10.55
C ARG A 139 -12.27 -4.97 -11.38
N ASN A 140 -12.23 -6.16 -10.81
CA ASN A 140 -11.78 -7.38 -11.46
C ASN A 140 -12.85 -7.94 -12.41
N ARG A 141 -12.49 -8.13 -13.69
CA ARG A 141 -13.41 -8.63 -14.71
C ARG A 141 -13.53 -10.16 -14.76
N GLY A 142 -12.64 -10.88 -14.07
CA GLY A 142 -12.61 -12.35 -14.07
C GLY A 142 -11.97 -12.98 -15.31
N ASP A 143 -11.47 -12.17 -16.25
CA ASP A 143 -10.72 -12.60 -17.43
C ASP A 143 -9.20 -12.34 -17.31
N GLY A 144 -8.75 -12.05 -16.09
CA GLY A 144 -7.37 -11.64 -15.79
C GLY A 144 -7.09 -10.16 -16.05
N THR A 145 -8.11 -9.35 -16.33
CA THR A 145 -8.01 -7.89 -16.47
C THR A 145 -8.88 -7.15 -15.46
N PHE A 146 -8.59 -5.87 -15.28
CA PHE A 146 -9.31 -4.96 -14.42
C PHE A 146 -9.89 -3.77 -15.21
N GLU A 147 -10.95 -3.19 -14.66
CA GLU A 147 -11.55 -1.93 -15.09
C GLU A 147 -11.26 -0.85 -14.05
N ASP A 148 -10.75 0.31 -14.46
CA ASP A 148 -10.73 1.49 -13.60
C ASP A 148 -12.18 2.01 -13.44
N VAL A 149 -12.74 1.84 -12.25
CA VAL A 149 -14.11 2.25 -11.91
C VAL A 149 -14.14 3.44 -10.96
N THR A 150 -12.98 4.07 -10.71
CA THR A 150 -12.79 5.12 -9.71
C THR A 150 -13.85 6.22 -9.76
N ASP A 151 -14.07 6.78 -10.95
CA ASP A 151 -14.99 7.89 -11.15
C ASP A 151 -16.45 7.45 -10.98
N ARG A 152 -16.79 6.24 -11.46
CA ARG A 152 -18.12 5.66 -11.30
C ARG A 152 -18.43 5.35 -9.84
N ALA A 153 -17.45 4.85 -9.11
CA ALA A 153 -17.58 4.46 -7.71
C ALA A 153 -17.57 5.65 -6.74
N GLY A 154 -17.03 6.81 -7.16
CA GLY A 154 -17.01 8.03 -6.33
C GLY A 154 -15.87 8.08 -5.30
N VAL A 155 -14.84 7.24 -5.44
CA VAL A 155 -13.76 7.07 -4.45
C VAL A 155 -12.42 7.72 -4.85
N GLY A 156 -12.45 8.55 -5.89
CA GLY A 156 -11.27 9.18 -6.51
C GLY A 156 -10.71 10.41 -5.78
N HIS A 157 -10.89 10.53 -4.46
CA HIS A 157 -10.39 11.69 -3.71
C HIS A 157 -8.90 11.93 -4.01
N ALA A 158 -8.57 13.18 -4.34
CA ALA A 158 -7.22 13.60 -4.69
C ALA A 158 -6.55 14.26 -3.48
N GLY A 159 -5.89 13.43 -2.67
CA GLY A 159 -5.28 13.84 -1.42
C GLY A 159 -3.93 13.16 -1.21
N PHE A 160 -3.53 13.01 0.04
CA PHE A 160 -2.36 12.21 0.41
C PHE A 160 -2.82 10.99 1.22
N GLY A 161 -3.39 10.00 0.52
CA GLY A 161 -3.93 8.79 1.13
C GLY A 161 -2.82 7.89 1.66
N ALA A 162 -2.73 7.79 2.99
CA ALA A 162 -1.69 7.05 3.71
C ALA A 162 -1.94 5.54 3.75
N GLY A 163 -3.19 5.12 3.63
CA GLY A 163 -3.60 3.72 3.68
C GLY A 163 -5.12 3.60 3.58
N ALA A 164 -5.60 2.39 3.35
CA ALA A 164 -7.02 2.09 3.28
C ALA A 164 -7.32 0.71 3.86
N VAL A 165 -8.53 0.52 4.36
CA VAL A 165 -9.05 -0.78 4.82
C VAL A 165 -10.49 -0.96 4.38
N TRP A 166 -10.83 -2.19 4.01
CA TRP A 166 -12.19 -2.64 3.71
C TRP A 166 -12.83 -3.20 4.99
N VAL A 167 -14.07 -2.82 5.25
CA VAL A 167 -14.81 -3.25 6.45
C VAL A 167 -16.31 -3.17 6.19
N ASP A 168 -17.07 -4.19 6.58
CA ASP A 168 -18.53 -4.12 6.65
C ASP A 168 -18.90 -3.47 8.00
N MET A 169 -19.03 -2.14 8.02
CA MET A 169 -19.14 -1.38 9.28
C MET A 169 -20.57 -1.38 9.82
N ASP A 170 -21.56 -1.28 8.94
CA ASP A 170 -22.98 -1.24 9.30
C ASP A 170 -23.68 -2.61 9.27
N ARG A 171 -22.98 -3.65 8.82
CA ARG A 171 -23.44 -5.05 8.76
C ARG A 171 -24.53 -5.28 7.72
N ASP A 172 -24.51 -4.52 6.63
CA ASP A 172 -25.42 -4.73 5.50
C ASP A 172 -24.93 -5.82 4.53
N GLY A 173 -23.68 -6.29 4.69
CA GLY A 173 -23.06 -7.32 3.87
C GLY A 173 -22.27 -6.78 2.67
N HIS A 174 -22.17 -5.45 2.52
CA HIS A 174 -21.31 -4.76 1.57
C HIS A 174 -20.08 -4.21 2.29
N LEU A 175 -18.91 -4.31 1.66
CA LEU A 175 -17.69 -3.76 2.26
C LEU A 175 -17.64 -2.26 2.04
N ASP A 176 -17.64 -1.50 3.14
CA ASP A 176 -17.30 -0.08 3.18
C ASP A 176 -15.78 0.11 3.08
N LEU A 177 -15.36 1.35 2.80
CA LEU A 177 -13.96 1.72 2.61
C LEU A 177 -13.57 2.88 3.52
N TYR A 178 -12.62 2.65 4.43
CA TYR A 178 -11.98 3.72 5.19
C TYR A 178 -10.62 4.06 4.57
N VAL A 179 -10.38 5.35 4.30
CA VAL A 179 -9.12 5.89 3.78
C VAL A 179 -8.53 6.85 4.80
N ALA A 180 -7.37 6.48 5.34
CA ALA A 180 -6.58 7.37 6.18
C ALA A 180 -5.80 8.35 5.32
N ASN A 181 -5.95 9.65 5.55
CA ASN A 181 -5.20 10.70 4.85
C ASN A 181 -4.13 11.30 5.77
N TYR A 182 -3.01 11.73 5.19
CA TYR A 182 -1.88 12.20 5.99
C TYR A 182 -1.89 13.71 6.25
N LEU A 183 -1.64 14.49 5.20
CA LEU A 183 -1.52 15.94 5.28
C LEU A 183 -1.77 16.56 3.91
N LYS A 184 -2.10 17.85 3.91
CA LYS A 184 -2.14 18.66 2.69
C LYS A 184 -0.72 18.96 2.27
N PHE A 185 -0.36 18.53 1.07
CA PHE A 185 0.94 18.77 0.48
C PHE A 185 0.80 19.45 -0.88
N ASP A 186 1.45 20.60 -1.01
CA ASP A 186 1.59 21.33 -2.26
C ASP A 186 3.09 21.63 -2.47
N PRO A 187 3.73 21.13 -3.54
CA PRO A 187 5.15 21.36 -3.77
C PRO A 187 5.52 22.84 -3.96
N ALA A 188 4.56 23.72 -4.30
CA ALA A 188 4.80 25.15 -4.46
C ALA A 188 4.97 25.89 -3.12
N THR A 189 4.40 25.36 -2.03
CA THR A 189 4.37 26.01 -0.71
C THR A 189 4.99 25.17 0.40
N ALA A 190 5.15 23.87 0.18
CA ALA A 190 5.73 22.96 1.16
C ALA A 190 7.20 23.29 1.43
N PRO A 191 7.64 23.22 2.69
CA PRO A 191 9.02 23.44 3.04
C PRO A 191 9.89 22.28 2.55
N ARG A 192 11.09 22.64 2.09
CA ARG A 192 12.11 21.73 1.59
C ARG A 192 13.07 21.33 2.70
N ARG A 193 13.78 20.24 2.46
CA ARG A 193 14.91 19.78 3.25
C ARG A 193 15.86 20.94 3.56
N GLY A 194 16.08 21.21 4.84
CA GLY A 194 16.97 22.28 5.31
C GLY A 194 16.39 23.70 5.31
N ASP A 195 15.11 23.91 4.94
CA ASP A 195 14.54 25.26 4.88
C ASP A 195 14.41 25.94 6.25
N SER A 196 14.36 25.17 7.34
CA SER A 196 14.25 25.73 8.69
C SER A 196 15.16 25.04 9.70
N ARG A 197 15.31 25.68 10.87
CA ARG A 197 16.13 25.13 11.97
C ARG A 197 15.59 23.80 12.49
N SER A 198 14.27 23.56 12.43
CA SER A 198 13.68 22.26 12.80
C SER A 198 13.97 21.17 11.76
N CYS A 199 14.53 21.52 10.60
CA CYS A 199 14.92 20.63 9.51
C CYS A 199 16.43 20.34 9.53
N HIS A 200 17.06 20.44 10.70
CA HIS A 200 18.46 20.11 10.91
C HIS A 200 18.60 19.19 12.11
N LEU A 201 19.18 18.02 11.90
CA LEU A 201 19.55 17.09 12.96
C LEU A 201 21.07 17.10 13.11
N HIS A 202 21.57 17.59 14.25
CA HIS A 202 23.01 17.75 14.50
C HIS A 202 23.75 18.54 13.39
N GLY A 203 23.10 19.56 12.82
CA GLY A 203 23.66 20.36 11.73
C GLY A 203 23.56 19.72 10.34
N ILE A 204 23.05 18.49 10.25
CA ILE A 204 22.78 17.82 8.98
C ILE A 204 21.37 18.21 8.52
N PRO A 205 21.19 18.74 7.30
CA PRO A 205 19.87 19.02 6.78
C PRO A 205 19.07 17.72 6.65
N ILE A 206 17.83 17.75 7.12
CA ILE A 206 16.86 16.66 7.02
C ILE A 206 15.56 17.21 6.45
N LEU A 207 14.69 16.31 6.00
CA LEU A 207 13.36 16.69 5.54
C LEU A 207 12.54 17.35 6.66
N VAL A 208 11.60 18.20 6.26
CA VAL A 208 10.69 18.84 7.21
C VAL A 208 9.61 17.83 7.60
N GLY A 209 9.54 17.51 8.90
CA GLY A 209 8.51 16.62 9.43
C GLY A 209 7.10 17.20 9.29
N PRO A 210 6.06 16.41 9.61
CA PRO A 210 4.67 16.81 9.42
C PRO A 210 4.20 17.92 10.38
N VAL A 211 5.00 18.24 11.41
CA VAL A 211 4.65 19.24 12.42
C VAL A 211 4.57 20.62 11.77
N GLY A 212 3.40 21.23 11.83
CA GLY A 212 3.14 22.56 11.25
C GLY A 212 2.59 22.54 9.82
N LEU A 213 2.49 21.37 9.18
CA LEU A 213 1.79 21.24 7.91
C LEU A 213 0.27 21.09 8.13
N PRO A 214 -0.57 21.63 7.23
CA PRO A 214 -2.02 21.46 7.35
C PRO A 214 -2.39 19.99 7.25
N LYS A 215 -3.28 19.55 8.14
CA LYS A 215 -3.78 18.17 8.16
C LYS A 215 -4.79 17.96 7.04
N GLU A 216 -4.88 16.72 6.58
CA GLU A 216 -5.97 16.26 5.73
C GLU A 216 -6.89 15.39 6.59
N HIS A 217 -8.20 15.44 6.32
CA HIS A 217 -9.19 14.62 7.00
C HIS A 217 -9.23 13.22 6.38
N ASP A 218 -9.46 12.21 7.20
CA ASP A 218 -9.73 10.85 6.71
C ASP A 218 -11.10 10.81 6.02
N ILE A 219 -11.29 9.81 5.16
CA ILE A 219 -12.56 9.62 4.45
C ILE A 219 -13.13 8.24 4.77
N PHE A 220 -14.39 8.19 5.17
CA PHE A 220 -15.16 6.97 5.30
C PHE A 220 -16.21 6.90 4.19
N TYR A 221 -16.07 5.92 3.31
CA TYR A 221 -16.96 5.68 2.19
C TYR A 221 -17.90 4.53 2.52
N HIS A 222 -19.19 4.82 2.65
CA HIS A 222 -20.23 3.81 2.76
C HIS A 222 -20.57 3.22 1.38
N ASN A 223 -20.60 1.90 1.27
CA ASN A 223 -20.94 1.20 0.03
C ASN A 223 -22.45 1.16 -0.17
N ASN A 224 -22.96 1.71 -1.27
CA ASN A 224 -24.40 1.79 -1.52
C ASN A 224 -25.00 0.47 -2.04
N GLY A 225 -24.20 -0.59 -2.22
CA GLY A 225 -24.63 -1.89 -2.74
C GLY A 225 -24.87 -1.93 -4.27
N ASP A 226 -24.65 -0.81 -4.97
CA ASP A 226 -24.80 -0.69 -6.43
C ASP A 226 -23.46 -0.45 -7.16
N GLY A 227 -22.35 -0.65 -6.45
CA GLY A 227 -21.00 -0.41 -6.93
C GLY A 227 -20.53 1.05 -6.81
N THR A 228 -21.31 1.89 -6.11
CA THR A 228 -20.95 3.28 -5.77
C THR A 228 -20.82 3.48 -4.27
N PHE A 229 -20.17 4.58 -3.88
CA PHE A 229 -19.97 4.94 -2.48
C PHE A 229 -20.49 6.33 -2.15
N SER A 230 -20.93 6.50 -0.91
CA SER A 230 -21.30 7.78 -0.29
C SER A 230 -20.26 8.16 0.76
N ASP A 231 -19.85 9.43 0.80
CA ASP A 231 -18.95 9.93 1.85
C ASP A 231 -19.73 10.15 3.15
N TRP A 232 -19.33 9.44 4.21
CA TRP A 232 -19.91 9.46 5.56
C TRP A 232 -18.93 10.09 6.58
N SER A 233 -17.97 10.88 6.11
CA SER A 233 -17.04 11.62 6.95
C SER A 233 -17.71 12.88 7.50
N GLU A 234 -17.86 12.97 8.82
CA GLU A 234 -18.38 14.17 9.52
C GLU A 234 -17.33 15.30 9.67
#